data_AF-A0A4S8N4Y4-F1
#
_entry.id   AF-A0A4S8N4Y4-F1
#
_cell.length_a   1.000
_cell.length_b   1.000
_cell.length_c   1.000
_cell.angle_alpha   90.00
_cell.angle_beta   90.00
_cell.angle_gamma   90.00
#
_symmetry.space_group_name_H-M   'P 1'
#
loop_
_entity.id
_entity.type
_entity.pdbx_description
1 polymer ?
#
loop_
_entity_poly.entity_id
_entity_poly.type
_entity_poly.pdbx_seq_one_letter_code
_entity_poly.pdbx_strand_id
1 'polypeptide(L)'
;MWLSASEFYEAAMNLPPSVRKDVALRLLESLEVADDDAVHEAWTVEIGSRIDDFFSGKIQTIPHAEVMAKLAEDRAARHATRQQT
;
A
#
# COMPACT_ATOMS: atom_id res chain seq x y z
N MET A 1 36.12 -5.68 -0.02
CA MET A 1 35.79 -6.03 1.38
C MET A 1 34.34 -5.64 1.59
N TRP A 2 33.48 -6.58 2.01
CA TRP A 2 32.09 -6.28 2.32
C TRP A 2 32.01 -5.92 3.81
N LEU A 3 31.27 -4.86 4.14
CA LEU A 3 31.01 -4.51 5.54
C LEU A 3 30.00 -5.51 6.12
N SER A 4 30.20 -5.94 7.36
CA SER A 4 29.15 -6.61 8.12
C SER A 4 28.03 -5.64 8.47
N ALA A 5 26.83 -6.17 8.78
CA ALA A 5 25.70 -5.34 9.19
C ALA A 5 26.00 -4.48 10.43
N SER A 6 26.75 -5.02 11.39
CA SER A 6 27.18 -4.29 12.58
C SER A 6 28.19 -3.18 12.25
N GLU A 7 29.19 -3.47 11.41
CA GLU A 7 30.16 -2.44 10.98
C GLU A 7 29.47 -1.31 10.20
N PHE A 8 28.48 -1.65 9.37
CA PHE A 8 27.68 -0.66 8.65
C PHE A 8 26.84 0.21 9.60
N TYR A 9 26.18 -0.40 10.58
CA TYR A 9 25.36 0.31 11.57
C TYR A 9 26.21 1.30 12.37
N GLU A 10 27.34 0.86 12.90
CA GLU A 10 28.24 1.73 13.67
C GLU A 10 28.80 2.87 12.82
N ALA A 11 29.19 2.60 11.57
CA ALA A 11 29.62 3.63 10.64
C ALA A 11 28.50 4.64 10.33
N ALA A 12 27.26 4.17 10.14
CA ALA A 12 26.11 5.03 9.90
C ALA A 12 25.78 5.90 11.12
N MET A 13 25.90 5.38 12.34
CA MET A 13 25.64 6.16 13.57
C MET A 13 26.60 7.34 13.75
N ASN A 14 27.82 7.25 13.20
CA ASN A 14 28.78 8.36 13.21
C ASN A 14 28.44 9.51 12.24
N LEU A 15 27.47 9.32 11.34
CA LEU A 15 27.03 10.37 10.42
C LEU A 15 26.12 11.40 11.14
N PRO A 16 26.08 12.66 10.69
CA PRO A 16 25.11 13.63 11.17
C PRO A 16 23.66 13.15 10.97
N PRO A 17 22.70 13.55 11.84
CA PRO A 17 21.33 13.07 11.77
C PRO A 17 20.64 13.24 10.40
N SER A 18 20.88 14.34 9.70
CA SER A 18 20.34 14.58 8.35
C SER A 18 20.87 13.57 7.32
N VAL A 19 22.18 13.33 7.34
CA VAL A 19 22.84 12.38 6.44
C VAL A 19 22.38 10.95 6.74
N ARG A 20 22.21 10.59 8.02
CA ARG A 20 21.63 9.28 8.39
C ARG A 20 20.24 9.08 7.84
N LYS A 21 19.38 10.10 7.91
CA LYS A 21 18.03 10.06 7.34
C LYS A 21 18.09 9.78 5.84
N ASP A 22 18.94 10.49 5.11
CA ASP A 22 19.08 10.32 3.67
C ASP A 22 19.57 8.92 3.28
N VAL A 23 20.52 8.36 4.04
CA VAL A 23 21.00 6.98 3.84
C VAL A 23 19.89 5.97 4.15
N ALA A 24 19.15 6.16 5.24
CA ALA A 24 18.05 5.27 5.60
C ALA A 24 16.94 5.25 4.54
N LEU A 25 16.59 6.40 3.98
CA LEU A 25 15.59 6.49 2.91
C LEU A 25 16.05 5.78 1.64
N ARG A 26 17.30 5.98 1.19
CA ARG A 26 17.84 5.29 0.00
C ARG A 26 17.92 3.77 0.18
N LEU A 27 18.27 3.32 1.39
CA LEU A 27 18.23 1.89 1.71
C LEU A 27 16.81 1.35 1.65
N LEU A 28 15.83 2.09 2.17
CA LEU A 28 14.42 1.70 2.09
C LEU A 28 13.94 1.63 0.63
N GLU A 29 14.22 2.65 -0.17
CA GLU A 29 13.92 2.66 -1.62
C GLU A 29 14.54 1.47 -2.35
N SER A 30 15.73 1.01 -1.95
CA SER A 30 16.35 -0.18 -2.55
C SER A 30 15.64 -1.49 -2.24
N LEU A 31 14.82 -1.52 -1.18
CA LEU A 31 13.98 -2.67 -0.83
C LEU A 31 12.62 -2.62 -1.54
N GLU A 32 12.18 -1.44 -1.97
CA GLU A 32 10.93 -1.22 -2.73
C GLU A 32 11.02 -1.75 -4.17
N VAL A 33 12.10 -2.42 -4.55
CA VAL A 33 12.23 -3.22 -5.79
C VAL A 33 11.42 -4.54 -5.70
N ALA A 34 10.53 -4.66 -4.72
CA ALA A 34 9.66 -5.82 -4.53
C ALA A 34 8.46 -5.75 -5.49
N ASP A 35 8.64 -6.26 -6.71
CA ASP A 35 7.61 -6.78 -7.63
C ASP A 35 6.29 -6.00 -7.71
N ASP A 36 6.38 -4.67 -7.66
CA ASP A 36 5.24 -3.78 -7.87
C ASP A 36 4.67 -3.97 -9.27
N ASP A 37 5.51 -4.39 -10.22
CA ASP A 37 5.10 -4.70 -11.60
C ASP A 37 4.11 -5.87 -11.67
N ALA A 38 4.34 -7.00 -10.96
CA ALA A 38 3.40 -8.12 -10.97
C ALA A 38 2.10 -7.79 -10.22
N VAL A 39 2.19 -7.03 -9.12
CA VAL A 39 1.01 -6.52 -8.40
C VAL A 39 0.21 -5.57 -9.31
N HIS A 40 0.89 -4.66 -9.98
CA HIS A 40 0.31 -3.70 -10.92
C HIS A 40 -0.35 -4.40 -12.12
N GLU A 41 0.30 -5.42 -12.68
CA GLU A 41 -0.26 -6.24 -13.76
C GLU A 41 -1.52 -6.97 -13.29
N ALA A 42 -1.47 -7.63 -12.13
CA ALA A 42 -2.63 -8.32 -11.55
C ALA A 42 -3.81 -7.36 -11.31
N TRP A 43 -3.56 -6.16 -10.79
CA TRP A 43 -4.59 -5.13 -10.62
C TRP A 43 -5.14 -4.61 -11.96
N THR A 44 -4.28 -4.44 -12.96
CA THR A 44 -4.68 -4.00 -14.30
C THR A 44 -5.63 -5.02 -14.94
N VAL A 45 -5.30 -6.31 -14.85
CA VAL A 45 -6.15 -7.41 -15.34
C VAL A 45 -7.49 -7.43 -14.61
N GLU A 46 -7.48 -7.32 -13.28
CA GLU A 46 -8.71 -7.33 -12.46
C GLU A 46 -9.63 -6.15 -12.79
N ILE A 47 -9.08 -4.94 -12.92
CA ILE A 47 -9.87 -3.74 -13.26
C ILE A 47 -10.49 -3.90 -14.65
N GLY A 48 -9.72 -4.37 -15.64
CA GLY A 48 -10.24 -4.66 -16.99
C GLY A 48 -11.42 -5.63 -16.94
N SER A 49 -11.25 -6.76 -16.24
CA SER A 49 -12.31 -7.75 -16.03
C SER A 49 -13.59 -7.16 -15.41
N ARG A 50 -13.46 -6.28 -14.40
CA ARG A 50 -14.62 -5.63 -13.76
C ARG A 50 -15.33 -4.64 -14.67
N ILE A 51 -14.57 -3.94 -15.52
CA ILE A 51 -15.13 -3.02 -16.51
C ILE A 51 -15.90 -3.82 -17.58
N ASP A 52 -15.36 -4.94 -18.05
CA ASP A 52 -16.04 -5.82 -19.00
C ASP A 52 -17.30 -6.44 -18.40
N ASP A 53 -17.25 -6.89 -17.15
CA ASP A 53 -18.41 -7.38 -16.40
C ASP A 53 -19.50 -6.30 -16.25
N PHE A 54 -19.11 -5.03 -16.07
CA PHE A 54 -20.04 -3.90 -16.04
C PHE A 54 -20.69 -3.66 -17.41
N PHE A 55 -19.90 -3.54 -18.47
CA PHE A 55 -20.42 -3.24 -19.81
C PHE A 55 -21.23 -4.40 -20.41
N SER A 56 -20.89 -5.64 -20.08
CA SER A 56 -21.65 -6.82 -20.48
C SER A 56 -22.97 -6.99 -19.72
N GLY A 57 -23.19 -6.22 -18.65
CA GLY A 57 -24.37 -6.35 -17.79
C GLY A 57 -24.36 -7.61 -16.91
N LYS A 58 -23.20 -8.27 -16.78
CA LYS A 58 -23.03 -9.45 -15.91
C LYS A 58 -23.22 -9.11 -14.44
N ILE A 59 -22.89 -7.88 -14.04
CA ILE A 59 -23.09 -7.38 -12.68
C ILE A 59 -24.31 -6.45 -12.60
N GLN A 60 -25.04 -6.56 -11.49
CA GLN A 60 -26.11 -5.63 -11.16
C GLN A 60 -25.54 -4.44 -10.40
N THR A 61 -25.78 -3.24 -10.92
CA THR A 61 -25.34 -1.98 -10.31
C THR A 61 -26.39 -1.48 -9.32
N ILE A 62 -25.95 -0.67 -8.36
CA ILE A 62 -26.83 0.04 -7.42
C ILE A 62 -26.66 1.56 -7.58
N PRO A 63 -27.67 2.37 -7.23
CA PRO A 63 -27.56 3.82 -7.28
C PRO A 63 -26.45 4.35 -6.37
N HIS A 64 -25.78 5.43 -6.79
CA HIS A 64 -24.69 6.05 -6.03
C HIS A 64 -25.07 6.40 -4.58
N ALA A 65 -26.30 6.91 -4.35
CA ALA A 65 -26.77 7.25 -3.02
C ALA A 65 -26.78 6.02 -2.08
N GLU A 66 -27.13 4.84 -2.60
CA GLU A 66 -27.11 3.60 -1.85
C GLU A 66 -25.68 3.14 -1.53
N VAL A 67 -24.75 3.29 -2.48
CA VAL A 67 -23.31 3.02 -2.25
C VAL A 67 -22.79 3.87 -1.09
N MET A 68 -23.07 5.17 -1.11
CA MET A 68 -22.58 6.10 -0.10
C MET A 68 -23.16 5.83 1.29
N ALA A 69 -24.45 5.44 1.36
CA ALA A 69 -25.08 5.04 2.62
C ALA A 69 -24.39 3.81 3.22
N LYS A 70 -24.22 2.74 2.42
CA LYS A 70 -23.51 1.52 2.84
C LYS A 70 -22.09 1.81 3.31
N LEU A 71 -21.33 2.64 2.57
CA LEU A 71 -19.96 3.01 2.95
C LEU A 71 -19.89 3.80 4.26
N ALA A 72 -20.90 4.61 4.58
CA ALA A 72 -20.97 5.35 5.84
C ALA A 72 -21.23 4.39 7.01
N GLU A 73 -22.18 3.46 6.85
CA GLU A 73 -22.50 2.42 7.83
C GLU A 73 -21.27 1.53 8.13
N ASP A 74 -20.59 1.04 7.10
CA ASP A 74 -19.39 0.21 7.24
C ASP A 74 -18.28 0.92 8.01
N ARG A 75 -18.04 2.20 7.72
CA ARG A 75 -17.02 2.99 8.42
C ARG A 75 -17.40 3.19 9.87
N ALA A 76 -18.66 3.55 10.16
CA ALA A 76 -19.14 3.71 11.52
C ALA A 76 -18.95 2.43 12.34
N ALA A 77 -19.25 1.27 11.76
CA ALA A 77 -19.03 -0.03 12.39
C ALA A 77 -17.54 -0.28 12.71
N ARG A 78 -16.63 -0.07 11.75
CA ARG A 78 -15.18 -0.24 11.97
C ARG A 78 -14.64 0.69 13.05
N HIS A 79 -15.11 1.94 13.10
CA HIS A 79 -14.73 2.90 14.13
C HIS A 79 -15.19 2.45 15.52
N ALA A 80 -16.44 1.97 15.64
CA ALA A 80 -16.96 1.44 16.89
C ALA A 80 -16.14 0.23 17.39
N THR A 81 -15.79 -0.71 16.52
CA THR A 81 -14.94 -1.87 16.87
C THR A 81 -13.56 -1.44 17.37
N ARG A 82 -12.92 -0.47 16.68
CA ARG A 82 -11.57 0.00 17.04
C ARG A 82 -11.51 0.78 18.36
N GLN A 83 -12.61 1.38 18.78
CA GLN A 83 -12.69 2.12 20.06
C GLN A 83 -12.97 1.21 21.27
N GLN A 84 -13.32 -0.05 21.03
CA GLN A 84 -13.58 -1.05 22.08
C GLN A 84 -12.36 -1.93 22.42
N THR A 85 -11.27 -1.82 21.64
CA THR A 85 -9.97 -2.49 21.85
C THR A 85 -8.93 -1.49 22.33
#